data_AF-A0A8J6DKR6-F1
#
_entry.id   AF-A0A8J6DKR6-F1
#
_cell.length_a   1.000
_cell.length_b   1.000
_cell.length_c   1.000
_cell.angle_alpha   90.00
_cell.angle_beta   90.00
_cell.angle_gamma   90.00
#
_symmetry.space_group_name_H-M   'P 1'
#
loop_
_entity.id
_entity.type
_entity.pdbx_description
1 polymer ?
#
loop_
_entity_poly.entity_id
_entity_poly.type
_entity_poly.pdbx_seq_one_letter_code
_entity_poly.pdbx_strand_id
1 'polypeptide(L)'
;AGIDGESIGNCPFSQRLFMILWLKGVVFNVTTVDLKRKPADLHNLAPGAHPPFLTFNGELKTDVNKIEEFLEETLTPEKYPKLAAKHRESNTAGIDIFSKFSAYIKNTKQPNNA
;
A
#
# COMPACT_ATOMS: atom_id res chain seq x y z
N ALA A 1 -10.69 4.89 0.37
CA ALA A 1 -11.71 4.82 -0.70
C ALA A 1 -11.49 5.98 -1.66
N GLY A 2 -12.10 5.92 -2.85
CA GLY A 2 -12.16 7.00 -3.80
C GLY A 2 -13.05 8.15 -3.31
N ILE A 3 -13.35 9.08 -4.20
CA ILE A 3 -14.12 10.29 -3.88
C ILE A 3 -15.57 9.94 -3.47
N ASP A 4 -16.11 8.86 -4.01
CA ASP A 4 -17.44 8.31 -3.70
C ASP A 4 -17.52 7.65 -2.30
N GLY A 5 -16.37 7.36 -1.67
CA GLY A 5 -16.30 6.65 -0.40
C GLY A 5 -16.35 5.13 -0.52
N GLU A 6 -16.46 4.58 -1.73
CA GLU A 6 -16.61 3.13 -1.97
C GLU A 6 -15.55 2.56 -2.90
N SER A 7 -15.23 3.25 -4.00
CA SER A 7 -14.27 2.76 -4.99
C SER A 7 -12.83 2.73 -4.46
N ILE A 8 -11.94 2.09 -5.22
CA ILE A 8 -10.50 2.14 -4.95
C ILE A 8 -10.01 3.57 -5.20
N GLY A 9 -9.41 4.17 -4.16
CA GLY A 9 -8.86 5.53 -4.24
C GLY A 9 -7.40 5.54 -4.72
N ASN A 10 -6.88 6.74 -4.97
CA ASN A 10 -5.49 6.95 -5.33
C ASN A 10 -4.55 6.80 -4.11
N CYS A 11 -4.03 5.59 -3.90
CA CYS A 11 -3.02 5.32 -2.87
C CYS A 11 -2.00 4.29 -3.38
N PRO A 12 -0.77 4.71 -3.75
CA PRO A 12 0.25 3.81 -4.31
C PRO A 12 0.63 2.70 -3.32
N PHE A 13 0.59 2.97 -2.01
CA PHE A 13 0.86 1.97 -0.99
C PHE A 13 -0.21 0.90 -0.88
N SER A 14 -1.49 1.28 -1.01
CA SER A 14 -2.60 0.32 -1.03
C SER A 14 -2.51 -0.56 -2.27
N GLN A 15 -2.20 0.05 -3.42
CA GLN A 15 -1.99 -0.66 -4.68
C GLN A 15 -0.82 -1.65 -4.59
N ARG A 16 0.30 -1.27 -3.97
CA ARG A 16 1.45 -2.16 -3.75
C ARG A 16 1.05 -3.44 -3.00
N LEU A 17 0.34 -3.30 -1.87
CA LEU A 17 -0.10 -4.47 -1.08
C LEU A 17 -1.12 -5.32 -1.82
N PHE A 18 -2.05 -4.71 -2.56
CA PHE A 18 -2.99 -5.42 -3.42
C PHE A 18 -2.27 -6.27 -4.46
N MET A 19 -1.25 -5.70 -5.14
CA MET A 19 -0.45 -6.41 -6.13
C MET A 19 0.32 -7.58 -5.53
N ILE A 20 0.89 -7.42 -4.32
CA ILE A 20 1.61 -8.51 -3.63
C ILE A 20 0.67 -9.68 -3.32
N LEU A 21 -0.49 -9.41 -2.71
CA LEU A 21 -1.49 -10.44 -2.39
C LEU A 21 -1.98 -11.15 -3.66
N TRP A 22 -2.23 -10.38 -4.73
CA TRP A 22 -2.61 -10.93 -6.03
C TRP A 22 -1.52 -11.84 -6.62
N LEU A 23 -0.27 -11.39 -6.66
CA LEU A 23 0.86 -12.15 -7.19
C LEU A 23 1.19 -13.39 -6.34
N LYS A 24 0.95 -13.34 -5.03
CA LYS A 24 1.03 -14.51 -4.15
C LYS A 24 -0.05 -15.56 -4.48
N GLY A 25 -1.15 -15.18 -5.13
CA GLY A 25 -2.24 -16.10 -5.45
C GLY A 25 -3.01 -16.60 -4.21
N VAL A 26 -2.91 -15.86 -3.10
CA VAL A 26 -3.69 -16.15 -1.89
C VAL A 26 -5.13 -15.65 -2.07
N VAL A 27 -6.09 -16.27 -1.38
CA VAL A 27 -7.45 -15.72 -1.28
C VAL A 27 -7.44 -14.59 -0.26
N PHE A 28 -7.91 -13.40 -0.64
CA PHE A 28 -7.98 -12.24 0.23
C PHE A 28 -9.19 -11.37 -0.11
N ASN A 29 -9.61 -10.55 0.86
CA ASN A 29 -10.64 -9.55 0.67
C ASN A 29 -10.02 -8.15 0.68
N VAL A 30 -10.65 -7.23 -0.04
CA VAL A 30 -10.28 -5.81 -0.06
C VAL A 30 -11.43 -5.01 0.49
N THR A 31 -11.17 -4.29 1.58
CA THR A 31 -12.14 -3.36 2.16
C THR A 31 -11.66 -1.94 1.94
N THR A 32 -12.44 -1.16 1.19
CA THR A 32 -12.18 0.27 1.04
C THR A 32 -12.62 1.03 2.27
N VAL A 33 -11.81 1.99 2.71
CA VAL A 33 -12.08 2.80 3.90
C VAL A 33 -12.38 4.24 3.49
N ASP A 34 -13.58 4.73 3.79
CA ASP A 34 -13.88 6.17 3.76
C ASP A 34 -13.33 6.84 5.03
N LEU A 35 -12.29 7.65 4.88
CA LEU A 35 -11.65 8.36 6.00
C LEU A 35 -12.51 9.50 6.56
N LYS A 36 -13.49 9.99 5.80
CA LYS A 36 -14.44 11.03 6.24
C LYS A 36 -15.60 10.41 7.03
N ARG A 37 -15.97 9.18 6.70
CA ARG A 37 -17.06 8.42 7.30
C ARG A 37 -16.55 7.07 7.80
N LYS A 38 -15.69 7.09 8.84
CA LYS A 38 -15.10 5.86 9.39
C LYS A 38 -16.20 4.96 9.98
N PRO A 39 -16.38 3.72 9.49
CA PRO A 39 -17.29 2.77 10.10
C PRO A 39 -16.85 2.44 11.53
N ALA A 40 -17.80 2.22 12.44
CA ALA A 40 -17.51 1.89 13.84
C ALA A 40 -16.67 0.60 13.97
N ASP A 41 -16.96 -0.41 13.14
CA ASP A 41 -16.23 -1.68 13.14
C ASP A 41 -14.75 -1.49 12.79
N LEU A 42 -14.45 -0.54 11.90
CA LEU A 42 -13.08 -0.21 11.52
C LEU A 42 -12.30 0.45 12.66
N HIS A 43 -12.98 1.29 13.45
CA HIS A 43 -12.38 1.91 14.63
C HIS A 43 -11.98 0.86 15.67
N ASN A 44 -12.77 -0.19 15.84
CA ASN A 44 -12.47 -1.30 16.74
C ASN A 44 -11.34 -2.20 16.20
N LEU A 45 -11.33 -2.43 14.88
CA LEU A 45 -10.32 -3.27 14.22
C LEU A 45 -8.93 -2.63 14.17
N ALA A 46 -8.88 -1.32 13.93
CA ALA A 46 -7.64 -0.59 13.73
C ALA A 46 -7.71 0.84 14.31
N PRO A 47 -7.74 0.99 15.65
CA PRO A 47 -7.89 2.28 16.29
C PRO A 47 -6.71 3.20 15.93
N GLY A 48 -7.02 4.33 15.30
CA GLY A 48 -6.01 5.31 14.87
C GLY A 48 -5.14 4.89 13.68
N ALA A 49 -5.31 3.69 13.12
CA ALA A 49 -4.54 3.27 11.95
C ALA A 49 -5.02 3.99 10.69
N HIS A 50 -4.06 4.49 9.91
CA HIS A 50 -4.32 5.01 8.57
C HIS A 50 -4.14 3.89 7.54
N PRO A 51 -5.05 3.76 6.55
CA PRO A 51 -4.86 2.83 5.45
C PRO A 51 -3.57 3.14 4.65
N PRO A 52 -2.92 2.10 4.08
CA PRO A 52 -3.34 0.70 4.16
C PRO A 52 -2.86 0.01 5.45
N PHE A 53 -3.65 -0.96 5.91
CA PHE A 53 -3.30 -1.93 6.95
C PHE A 53 -3.84 -3.29 6.54
N LEU A 54 -3.31 -4.35 7.15
CA LEU A 54 -3.68 -5.73 6.86
C LEU A 54 -4.15 -6.39 8.16
N THR A 55 -5.20 -7.20 8.08
CA THR A 55 -5.55 -8.13 9.15
C THR A 55 -5.27 -9.56 8.69
N PHE A 56 -4.45 -10.29 9.44
CA PHE A 56 -4.11 -11.67 9.13
C PHE A 56 -4.44 -12.54 10.35
N ASN A 57 -5.34 -13.51 10.20
CA ASN A 57 -5.85 -14.33 11.30
C ASN A 57 -6.34 -13.52 12.52
N GLY A 58 -6.96 -12.35 12.26
CA GLY A 58 -7.45 -11.45 13.30
C GLY A 58 -6.40 -10.48 13.88
N GLU A 59 -5.11 -10.64 13.55
CA GLU A 59 -4.06 -9.72 13.99
C GLU A 59 -3.90 -8.55 13.03
N LEU A 60 -3.90 -7.33 13.58
CA LEU A 60 -3.63 -6.11 12.82
C LEU A 60 -2.13 -5.94 12.54
N LYS A 61 -1.81 -5.68 11.28
CA LYS A 61 -0.48 -5.31 10.80
C LYS A 61 -0.57 -3.92 10.16
N THR A 62 0.33 -3.03 10.59
CA THR A 62 0.48 -1.66 10.09
C THR A 62 1.89 -1.47 9.55
N ASP A 63 2.15 -0.34 8.88
CA ASP A 63 3.37 -0.07 8.10
C ASP A 63 3.48 -0.94 6.83
N VAL A 64 3.52 -0.27 5.69
CA VAL A 64 3.48 -0.93 4.37
C VAL A 64 4.67 -1.85 4.15
N ASN A 65 5.88 -1.43 4.57
CA ASN A 65 7.08 -2.22 4.35
C ASN A 65 7.08 -3.45 5.27
N LYS A 66 6.67 -3.28 6.53
CA LYS A 66 6.53 -4.41 7.46
C LYS A 66 5.46 -5.41 7.02
N ILE A 67 4.36 -4.94 6.44
CA ILE A 67 3.33 -5.83 5.88
C ILE A 67 3.90 -6.62 4.70
N GLU A 68 4.66 -5.98 3.81
CA GLU A 68 5.32 -6.69 2.70
C GLU A 68 6.30 -7.76 3.18
N GLU A 69 7.17 -7.42 4.13
CA GLU A 69 8.11 -8.38 4.75
C GLU A 69 7.35 -9.56 5.36
N PHE A 70 6.31 -9.26 6.16
CA PHE A 70 5.45 -10.28 6.77
C PHE A 70 4.78 -11.19 5.74
N LEU A 71 4.26 -10.64 4.64
CA LEU A 71 3.61 -11.43 3.59
C LEU A 71 4.62 -12.30 2.83
N GLU A 72 5.83 -11.82 2.58
CA GLU A 72 6.87 -12.59 1.90
C GLU A 72 7.37 -13.75 2.77
N GLU A 73 7.50 -13.54 4.08
CA GLU A 73 7.91 -14.56 5.05
C GLU A 73 6.80 -15.59 5.35
N THR A 74 5.56 -15.14 5.49
CA THR A 74 4.43 -15.98 5.90
C THR A 74 3.88 -16.83 4.75
N LEU A 75 3.83 -16.25 3.53
CA LEU A 75 3.33 -16.94 2.34
C LEU A 75 4.49 -17.60 1.60
N THR A 76 4.89 -18.76 2.12
CA THR A 76 6.13 -19.48 1.76
C THR A 76 6.08 -20.19 0.40
N PRO A 77 7.26 -20.47 -0.21
CA PRO A 77 7.41 -21.14 -1.51
C PRO A 77 6.71 -22.49 -1.68
N GLU A 78 6.44 -23.22 -0.58
CA GLU A 78 5.75 -24.51 -0.65
C GLU A 78 4.33 -24.38 -1.21
N LYS A 79 3.70 -23.21 -1.03
CA LYS A 79 2.32 -22.96 -1.45
C LYS A 79 2.17 -21.68 -2.30
N TYR A 80 3.06 -20.71 -2.16
CA TYR A 80 2.95 -19.40 -2.80
C TYR A 80 4.30 -18.95 -3.37
N PRO A 81 4.34 -18.25 -4.52
CA PRO A 81 5.60 -17.87 -5.15
C PRO A 81 6.41 -16.90 -4.27
N LYS A 82 7.74 -17.01 -4.34
CA LYS A 82 8.67 -16.01 -3.80
C LYS A 82 8.64 -14.76 -4.69
N LEU A 83 8.41 -13.59 -4.12
CA LEU A 83 8.30 -12.32 -4.87
C LEU A 83 9.52 -11.42 -4.71
N ALA A 84 10.36 -11.66 -3.70
CA ALA A 84 11.57 -10.86 -3.49
C ALA A 84 12.49 -10.89 -4.71
N ALA A 85 12.96 -9.71 -5.12
CA ALA A 85 13.86 -9.57 -6.25
C ALA A 85 15.18 -10.31 -6.03
N LYS A 86 15.70 -10.93 -7.09
CA LYS A 86 17.00 -11.62 -7.06
C LYS A 86 18.18 -10.64 -7.03
N HIS A 87 18.04 -9.52 -7.75
CA HIS A 87 19.08 -8.50 -7.86
C HIS A 87 18.74 -7.32 -6.95
N ARG A 88 19.68 -6.95 -6.08
CA ARG A 88 19.49 -5.86 -5.12
C ARG A 88 19.19 -4.52 -5.79
N GLU A 89 19.79 -4.28 -6.95
CA GLU A 89 19.62 -3.05 -7.76
C GLU A 89 18.17 -2.84 -8.19
N SER A 90 17.42 -3.92 -8.41
CA SER A 90 15.99 -3.86 -8.76
C SER A 90 15.14 -3.19 -7.68
N ASN A 91 15.55 -3.27 -6.41
CA ASN A 91 14.82 -2.66 -5.29
C ASN A 91 15.08 -1.15 -5.15
N THR A 92 16.15 -0.65 -5.76
CA THR A 92 16.59 0.75 -5.64
C THR A 92 16.43 1.55 -6.93
N ALA A 93 16.31 0.87 -8.07
CA ALA A 93 16.10 1.51 -9.35
C ALA A 93 14.84 2.37 -9.33
N GLY A 94 15.00 3.69 -9.55
CA GLY A 94 13.90 4.65 -9.63
C GLY A 94 13.27 5.06 -8.29
N ILE A 95 13.86 4.72 -7.15
CA ILE A 95 13.31 5.01 -5.81
C ILE A 95 13.09 6.52 -5.55
N ASP A 96 13.82 7.39 -6.25
CA ASP A 96 13.74 8.85 -6.13
C ASP A 96 12.83 9.51 -7.18
N ILE A 97 12.27 8.77 -8.14
CA ILE A 97 11.42 9.31 -9.20
C ILE A 97 10.16 9.95 -8.61
N PHE A 98 9.50 9.26 -7.67
CA PHE A 98 8.24 9.75 -7.09
C PHE A 98 8.44 11.04 -6.27
N SER A 99 9.56 11.16 -5.55
CA SER A 99 9.86 12.38 -4.77
C SER A 99 10.19 13.55 -5.69
N LYS A 100 10.97 13.33 -6.75
CA LYS A 100 11.25 14.35 -7.78
C LYS A 100 9.98 14.80 -8.50
N PHE A 101 9.14 13.86 -8.93
CA PHE A 101 7.84 14.17 -9.55
C PHE A 101 6.94 14.96 -8.60
N SER A 102 6.87 14.55 -7.32
CA SER A 102 6.10 15.25 -6.29
C SER A 102 6.57 16.68 -6.09
N ALA A 103 7.88 16.92 -6.10
CA ALA A 103 8.46 18.27 -6.01
C ALA A 103 8.12 19.10 -7.25
N TYR A 104 8.21 18.50 -8.44
CA TYR A 104 7.88 19.17 -9.71
C TYR A 104 6.42 19.63 -9.76
N ILE A 105 5.46 18.73 -9.52
CA ILE A 105 4.03 19.04 -9.67
C ILE A 105 3.49 19.99 -8.59
N LYS A 106 4.12 20.01 -7.41
CA LYS A 106 3.76 20.91 -6.30
C LYS A 106 4.46 22.26 -6.37
N ASN A 107 5.36 22.46 -7.34
CA ASN A 107 6.06 23.72 -7.49
C ASN A 107 5.11 24.81 -7.97
N THR A 108 4.73 25.72 -7.09
CA THR A 108 3.85 26.86 -7.38
C THR A 108 4.60 28.11 -7.83
N LYS A 109 5.94 28.06 -7.95
CA LYS A 109 6.71 29.19 -8.47
C LYS A 109 6.30 29.44 -9.92
N GLN A 110 5.80 30.65 -10.21
CA GLN A 110 5.57 31.08 -11.59
C GLN A 110 6.90 30.99 -12.36
N PRO A 111 6.89 30.51 -13.61
CA PRO A 111 8.08 30.63 -14.45
C PRO A 111 8.41 32.13 -14.55
N ASN A 112 9.56 32.53 -14.04
CA ASN A 112 10.14 33.82 -14.39
C ASN A 112 10.44 33.74 -15.89
N ASN A 113 9.49 34.19 -16.70
CA ASN A 113 9.77 34.54 -18.09
C ASN A 113 10.65 35.79 -18.03
N ALA A 114 11.97 35.57 -18.05
CA ALA A 114 12.97 36.58 -18.35
C ALA A 114 13.11 36.70 -19.87
#